data_AF-A0A2X1QJG4-F1
#
_entry.id   AF-A0A2X1QJG4-F1
#
_cell.length_a   1.000
_cell.length_b   1.000
_cell.length_c   1.000
_cell.angle_alpha   90.00
_cell.angle_beta   90.00
_cell.angle_gamma   90.00
#
_symmetry.space_group_name_H-M   'P 1'
#
loop_
_entity.id
_entity.type
_entity.pdbx_description
1 polymer ?
#
loop_
_entity_poly.entity_id
_entity_poly.type
_entity_poly.pdbx_seq_one_letter_code
_entity_poly.pdbx_strand_id
1 'polypeptide(L)'
;MYDTVKGSDYIGDQDAIEYMCKTGPEAILELEHMGLPFSRLDDGRIYQRPFGGQSKNFGGEQAARTAAAADRTGHALLHTLYQQNLKNHTTIFSEWYALDLVKNQDGAVVGCTALCIETGEVVYFKGPRHRAGDRRRRPYLSVHHQRPHQYG
;
A
#
# COMPACT_ATOMS: atom_id res chain seq x y z
N MET A 1 2.85 1.09 20.03
CA MET A 1 1.69 0.25 20.38
C MET A 1 0.69 1.01 21.24
N TYR A 2 1.02 1.36 22.50
CA TYR A 2 0.08 2.00 23.45
C TYR A 2 -0.75 3.16 22.89
N ASP A 3 -0.09 4.19 22.36
CA ASP A 3 -0.77 5.37 21.82
C ASP A 3 -1.78 5.02 20.71
N THR A 4 -1.47 4.01 19.89
CA THR A 4 -2.33 3.59 18.79
C THR A 4 -3.57 2.85 19.31
N VAL A 5 -3.41 1.97 20.30
CA VAL A 5 -4.54 1.27 20.95
C VAL A 5 -5.46 2.26 21.67
N LYS A 6 -4.87 3.18 22.44
CA LYS A 6 -5.60 4.27 23.10
C LYS A 6 -6.29 5.17 22.07
N GLY A 7 -5.58 5.56 21.02
CA GLY A 7 -6.07 6.45 19.98
C GLY A 7 -7.17 5.83 19.11
N SER A 8 -7.18 4.50 18.98
CA SER A 8 -8.30 3.76 18.37
C SER A 8 -9.47 3.55 19.32
N ASP A 9 -9.48 4.17 20.50
CA ASP A 9 -10.51 3.97 21.53
C ASP A 9 -10.75 2.49 21.86
N TYR A 10 -9.67 1.70 21.90
CA TYR A 10 -9.67 0.26 22.18
C TYR A 10 -10.50 -0.63 21.24
N ILE A 11 -11.02 -0.11 20.12
CA ILE A 11 -11.71 -0.90 19.08
C ILE A 11 -10.78 -1.37 17.96
N GLY A 12 -9.49 -1.02 18.02
CA GLY A 12 -8.49 -1.49 17.07
C GLY A 12 -7.97 -2.88 17.41
N ASP A 13 -7.87 -3.74 16.39
CA ASP A 13 -7.29 -5.08 16.52
C ASP A 13 -5.82 -5.00 16.95
N GLN A 14 -5.53 -5.44 18.17
CA GLN A 14 -4.25 -5.18 18.81
C GLN A 14 -3.10 -5.99 18.20
N ASP A 15 -3.38 -7.16 17.63
CA ASP A 15 -2.41 -7.97 16.89
C ASP A 15 -1.95 -7.26 15.61
N ALA A 16 -2.89 -6.65 14.87
CA ALA A 16 -2.58 -5.82 13.71
C ALA A 16 -1.80 -4.55 14.11
N ILE A 17 -2.19 -3.89 15.20
CA ILE A 17 -1.49 -2.72 15.73
C ILE A 17 -0.06 -3.07 16.18
N GLU A 18 0.12 -4.20 16.86
CA GLU A 18 1.43 -4.69 17.28
C GLU A 18 2.32 -4.94 16.06
N TYR A 19 1.82 -5.68 15.07
CA TYR A 19 2.55 -5.94 13.82
C TYR A 19 2.98 -4.64 13.14
N MET A 20 2.06 -3.68 12.97
CA MET A 20 2.34 -2.39 12.37
C MET A 20 3.42 -1.62 13.17
N CYS A 21 3.28 -1.53 14.49
CA CYS A 21 4.21 -0.77 15.34
C CYS A 21 5.61 -1.40 15.37
N LYS A 22 5.70 -2.74 15.34
CA LYS A 22 6.95 -3.48 15.40
C LYS A 22 7.69 -3.48 14.06
N THR A 23 6.95 -3.59 12.95
CA THR A 23 7.52 -3.62 11.58
C THR A 23 7.83 -2.21 11.06
N GLY A 24 7.13 -1.19 11.56
CA GLY A 24 7.24 0.20 11.10
C GLY A 24 8.68 0.74 10.95
N PRO A 25 9.58 0.59 11.95
CA PRO A 25 10.94 1.10 11.84
C PRO A 25 11.72 0.54 10.65
N GLU A 26 11.63 -0.77 10.40
CA GLU A 26 12.29 -1.44 9.27
C GLU A 26 11.72 -0.96 7.94
N ALA A 27 10.38 -0.88 7.82
CA ALA A 27 9.73 -0.40 6.61
C ALA A 27 10.09 1.06 6.26
N ILE A 28 10.25 1.94 7.27
CA ILE A 28 10.65 3.34 7.02
C ILE A 28 12.12 3.44 6.60
N LEU A 29 13.02 2.62 7.18
CA LEU A 29 14.41 2.56 6.75
C LEU A 29 14.53 2.00 5.32
N GLU A 30 13.68 1.04 4.95
CA GLU A 30 13.61 0.53 3.58
C GLU A 30 13.29 1.66 2.59
N LEU A 31 12.32 2.54 2.91
CA LEU A 31 12.01 3.71 2.08
C LEU A 31 13.18 4.68 1.95
N GLU A 32 13.95 4.87 3.02
CA GLU A 32 15.16 5.69 2.98
C GLU A 32 16.22 5.08 2.05
N HIS A 33 16.43 3.75 2.12
CA HIS A 33 17.30 3.02 1.20
C HIS A 33 16.79 3.01 -0.25
N MET A 34 15.47 3.13 -0.47
CA MET A 34 14.87 3.36 -1.79
C MET A 34 15.13 4.78 -2.33
N GLY A 35 15.67 5.68 -1.51
CA GLY A 35 16.01 7.05 -1.89
C GLY A 35 15.00 8.11 -1.46
N LEU A 36 14.08 7.80 -0.53
CA LEU A 36 13.13 8.80 -0.04
C LEU A 36 13.88 9.94 0.67
N PRO A 37 13.75 11.20 0.20
CA PRO A 37 14.52 12.33 0.72
C PRO A 37 13.96 12.86 2.05
N PHE A 38 14.07 12.07 3.11
CA PHE A 38 13.75 12.53 4.46
C PHE A 38 14.61 13.74 4.86
N SER A 39 14.01 14.67 5.60
CA SER A 39 14.75 15.70 6.33
C SER A 39 15.70 15.05 7.33
N ARG A 40 16.79 15.74 7.66
CA ARG A 40 17.87 15.19 8.48
C ARG A 40 18.05 15.99 9.77
N LEU A 41 18.46 15.28 10.82
CA LEU A 41 19.09 15.87 11.99
C LEU A 41 20.54 16.25 11.66
N ASP A 42 21.18 17.01 12.55
CA ASP A 42 22.58 17.44 12.38
C ASP A 42 23.56 16.25 12.27
N ASP A 43 23.20 15.10 12.85
CA ASP A 43 23.98 13.86 12.77
C ASP A 43 23.66 12.98 11.55
N GLY A 44 22.84 13.47 10.63
CA GLY A 44 22.47 12.78 9.39
C GLY A 44 21.38 11.72 9.54
N ARG A 45 20.87 11.45 10.74
CA ARG A 45 19.71 10.56 10.92
C ARG A 45 18.43 11.22 10.42
N ILE A 46 17.39 10.40 10.19
CA ILE A 46 16.06 10.87 9.78
C ILE A 46 15.50 11.81 10.86
N TYR A 47 15.12 13.02 10.46
CA TYR A 47 14.42 13.98 11.31
C TYR A 47 13.01 13.47 11.65
N GLN A 48 12.65 13.59 12.93
CA GLN A 48 11.32 13.27 13.44
C GLN A 48 10.75 14.47 14.20
N ARG A 49 9.46 14.76 13.98
CA ARG A 49 8.73 15.84 14.66
C ARG A 49 7.67 15.32 15.63
N PRO A 50 7.27 16.12 16.63
CA PRO A 50 6.07 15.87 17.43
C PRO A 50 4.81 15.79 16.55
N PHE A 51 3.84 14.99 16.99
CA PHE A 51 2.52 14.93 16.38
C PHE A 51 1.47 14.58 17.44
N GLY A 52 0.20 14.83 17.13
CA GLY A 52 -0.91 14.57 18.04
C GLY A 52 -0.97 13.10 18.48
N GLY A 53 -1.26 12.88 19.76
CA GLY A 53 -1.46 11.53 20.31
C GLY A 53 -0.18 10.67 20.36
N GLN A 54 1.00 11.28 20.46
CA GLN A 54 2.27 10.57 20.59
C GLN A 54 2.90 10.84 21.96
N SER A 55 3.09 9.78 22.75
CA SER A 55 3.68 9.87 24.09
C SER A 55 4.85 8.90 24.27
N LYS A 56 5.73 9.21 25.22
CA LYS A 56 6.71 8.26 25.77
C LYS A 56 6.11 7.58 27.01
N ASN A 57 6.69 6.45 27.42
CA ASN A 57 6.38 5.77 28.68
C ASN A 57 4.86 5.56 28.93
N PHE A 58 4.11 5.12 27.91
CA PHE A 58 2.69 4.76 28.01
C PHE A 58 1.77 5.91 28.48
N GLY A 59 1.91 7.10 27.89
CA GLY A 59 1.06 8.26 28.17
C GLY A 59 1.73 9.36 28.98
N GLY A 60 3.07 9.32 29.10
CA GLY A 60 3.87 10.35 29.73
C GLY A 60 4.11 11.55 28.82
N GLU A 61 5.36 12.01 28.74
CA GLU A 61 5.73 13.20 27.96
C GLU A 61 5.52 13.03 26.45
N GLN A 62 5.44 14.17 25.74
CA GLN A 62 5.29 14.20 24.29
C GLN A 62 6.44 13.48 23.59
N ALA A 63 6.10 12.55 22.71
CA ALA A 63 7.06 11.92 21.80
C ALA A 63 7.21 12.72 20.50
N ALA A 64 8.35 12.53 19.83
CA ALA A 64 8.61 13.02 18.48
C ALA A 64 9.00 11.83 17.59
N ARG A 65 8.00 11.17 16.98
CA ARG A 65 8.21 9.94 16.19
C ARG A 65 7.64 9.99 14.77
N THR A 66 7.25 11.16 14.30
CA THR A 66 6.79 11.36 12.91
C THR A 66 7.96 11.75 12.01
N ALA A 67 8.52 10.79 11.28
CA ALA A 67 9.52 11.05 10.25
C ALA A 67 8.95 11.92 9.12
N ALA A 68 9.72 12.88 8.61
CA ALA A 68 9.21 13.83 7.63
C ALA A 68 10.24 14.22 6.55
N ALA A 69 9.73 14.52 5.36
CA ALA A 69 10.44 15.25 4.32
C ALA A 69 9.82 16.65 4.22
N ALA A 70 10.30 17.56 5.07
CA ALA A 70 9.67 18.84 5.36
C ALA A 70 8.16 18.67 5.64
N ASP A 71 7.31 19.34 4.88
CA ASP A 71 5.84 19.26 4.89
C ASP A 71 5.28 18.52 3.66
N ARG A 72 6.14 17.85 2.87
CA ARG A 72 5.79 17.18 1.61
C ARG A 72 6.09 15.68 1.62
N THR A 73 6.05 15.04 2.79
CA THR A 73 6.36 13.61 2.94
C THR A 73 5.51 12.72 2.02
N GLY A 74 4.22 13.02 1.84
CA GLY A 74 3.36 12.25 0.93
C GLY A 74 3.80 12.32 -0.53
N HIS A 75 4.20 13.51 -1.00
CA HIS A 75 4.76 13.70 -2.34
C HIS A 75 6.07 12.92 -2.51
N ALA A 76 7.01 13.08 -1.57
CA ALA A 76 8.29 12.38 -1.59
C ALA A 76 8.11 10.85 -1.61
N LEU A 77 7.21 10.33 -0.76
CA LEU A 77 6.89 8.91 -0.68
C LEU A 77 6.34 8.37 -2.00
N LEU A 78 5.32 9.02 -2.56
CA LEU A 78 4.65 8.53 -3.76
C LEU A 78 5.59 8.55 -4.98
N HIS A 79 6.38 9.61 -5.14
CA HIS A 79 7.38 9.67 -6.21
C HIS A 79 8.47 8.61 -6.05
N THR A 80 8.97 8.40 -4.82
CA THR A 80 9.99 7.36 -4.56
C THR A 80 9.46 5.98 -4.94
N LEU A 81 8.26 5.62 -4.49
CA LEU A 81 7.66 4.32 -4.80
C LEU A 81 7.34 4.16 -6.29
N TYR A 82 6.88 5.22 -6.97
CA TYR A 82 6.67 5.18 -8.41
C TYR A 82 7.99 4.95 -9.17
N GLN A 83 9.06 5.66 -8.80
CA GLN A 83 10.40 5.45 -9.36
C GLN A 83 10.91 4.02 -9.13
N GLN A 84 10.68 3.45 -7.94
CA GLN A 84 11.03 2.05 -7.66
C GLN A 84 10.21 1.06 -8.50
N ASN A 85 8.93 1.34 -8.76
CA ASN A 85 8.12 0.54 -9.68
C ASN A 85 8.65 0.59 -11.12
N LEU A 86 9.08 1.76 -11.59
CA LEU A 86 9.73 1.89 -12.91
C LEU A 86 11.04 1.08 -12.97
N LYS A 87 11.88 1.19 -11.92
CA LYS A 87 13.12 0.40 -11.78
C LYS A 87 12.86 -1.10 -11.76
N ASN A 88 11.75 -1.53 -11.15
CA ASN A 88 11.35 -2.93 -11.05
C ASN A 88 10.54 -3.43 -12.28
N HIS A 89 10.29 -2.57 -13.27
CA HIS A 89 9.48 -2.89 -14.46
C HIS A 89 8.09 -3.43 -14.11
N THR A 90 7.46 -2.90 -13.05
CA THR A 90 6.08 -3.24 -12.70
C THR A 90 5.16 -2.84 -13.85
N THR A 91 4.26 -3.74 -14.27
CA THR A 91 3.22 -3.41 -15.25
C THR A 91 2.18 -2.51 -14.61
N ILE A 92 2.08 -1.27 -15.07
CA ILE A 92 1.12 -0.27 -14.57
C ILE A 92 0.08 -0.01 -15.66
N PHE A 93 -1.17 -0.34 -15.36
CA PHE A 93 -2.33 0.03 -16.18
C PHE A 93 -2.82 1.41 -15.72
N SER A 94 -2.17 2.46 -16.20
CA SER A 94 -2.51 3.85 -15.86
C SER A 94 -3.87 4.22 -16.45
N GLU A 95 -4.69 4.94 -15.68
CA GLU A 95 -6.04 5.40 -16.10
C GLU A 95 -7.01 4.26 -16.46
N TRP A 96 -6.96 3.17 -15.68
CA TRP A 96 -7.98 2.13 -15.68
C TRP A 96 -8.86 2.25 -14.43
N TYR A 97 -10.18 2.26 -14.62
CA TYR A 97 -11.15 2.35 -13.55
C TYR A 97 -11.72 0.97 -13.22
N ALA A 98 -11.41 0.45 -12.02
CA ALA A 98 -11.99 -0.83 -11.57
C ALA A 98 -13.49 -0.66 -11.30
N LEU A 99 -14.30 -1.54 -11.88
CA LEU A 99 -15.77 -1.48 -11.82
C LEU A 99 -16.29 -2.34 -10.67
N ASP A 100 -16.12 -3.66 -10.77
CA ASP A 100 -16.65 -4.62 -9.81
C ASP A 100 -15.72 -5.83 -9.62
N LEU A 101 -15.84 -6.47 -8.45
CA LEU A 101 -15.19 -7.75 -8.18
C LEU A 101 -15.92 -8.89 -8.89
N VAL A 102 -15.16 -9.83 -9.45
CA VAL A 102 -15.71 -11.05 -10.06
C VAL A 102 -15.60 -12.19 -9.03
N LYS A 103 -16.73 -12.85 -8.72
CA LYS A 103 -16.78 -14.03 -7.87
C LYS A 103 -17.06 -15.30 -8.68
N ASN A 104 -16.48 -16.43 -8.26
CA ASN A 104 -16.82 -17.73 -8.82
C ASN A 104 -18.06 -18.33 -8.10
N GLN A 105 -18.49 -19.52 -8.54
CA GLN A 105 -19.61 -20.26 -7.97
C GLN A 105 -19.42 -20.66 -6.48
N ASP A 106 -18.17 -20.74 -6.00
CA ASP A 106 -17.84 -21.05 -4.61
C ASP A 106 -17.82 -19.79 -3.73
N GLY A 107 -18.15 -18.62 -4.29
CA GLY A 107 -18.14 -17.32 -3.61
C GLY A 107 -16.75 -16.66 -3.50
N ALA A 108 -15.70 -17.27 -4.04
CA ALA A 108 -14.35 -16.75 -4.01
C ALA A 108 -14.15 -15.62 -5.04
N VAL A 109 -13.46 -14.55 -4.64
CA VAL A 109 -13.07 -13.47 -5.57
C VAL A 109 -11.96 -13.97 -6.48
N VAL A 110 -12.18 -13.85 -7.80
CA VAL A 110 -11.29 -14.37 -8.84
C VAL A 110 -10.74 -13.28 -9.78
N GLY A 111 -11.00 -12.01 -9.49
CA GLY A 111 -10.51 -10.86 -10.26
C GLY A 111 -11.45 -9.68 -10.17
N CYS A 112 -11.33 -8.75 -11.12
CA CYS A 112 -12.24 -7.62 -11.29
C CYS A 112 -12.47 -7.29 -12.76
N THR A 113 -13.57 -6.61 -13.07
CA THR A 113 -13.75 -5.91 -14.33
C THR A 113 -13.21 -4.50 -14.21
N ALA A 114 -12.66 -3.95 -15.30
CA ALA A 114 -12.19 -2.57 -15.33
C ALA A 114 -12.43 -1.94 -16.70
N LEU A 115 -12.62 -0.62 -16.69
CA LEU A 115 -12.79 0.24 -17.86
C LEU A 115 -11.47 0.98 -18.14
N CYS A 116 -10.95 0.87 -19.35
CA CYS A 116 -9.89 1.74 -19.86
C CYS A 116 -10.50 3.12 -20.13
N ILE A 117 -10.07 4.15 -19.41
CA ILE A 117 -10.65 5.50 -19.56
C ILE A 117 -10.30 6.09 -20.93
N GLU A 118 -9.10 5.82 -21.43
CA GLU A 118 -8.63 6.32 -22.73
C GLU A 118 -9.45 5.77 -23.90
N THR A 119 -9.75 4.47 -23.89
CA THR A 119 -10.36 3.78 -25.05
C THR A 119 -11.84 3.45 -24.86
N GLY A 120 -12.35 3.49 -23.64
CA GLY A 120 -13.68 2.99 -23.28
C GLY A 120 -13.79 1.46 -23.23
N GLU A 121 -12.69 0.72 -23.42
CA GLU A 121 -12.71 -0.74 -23.42
C GLU A 121 -12.98 -1.30 -22.01
N VAL A 122 -13.86 -2.30 -21.90
CA VAL A 122 -14.09 -3.05 -20.66
C VAL A 122 -13.39 -4.40 -20.72
N VAL A 123 -12.58 -4.69 -19.70
CA VAL A 123 -11.74 -5.88 -19.62
C VAL A 123 -11.93 -6.61 -18.30
N TYR A 124 -11.81 -7.94 -18.34
CA TYR A 124 -11.67 -8.77 -17.15
C TYR A 124 -10.19 -8.98 -16.77
N PHE A 125 -9.82 -8.44 -15.61
CA PHE A 125 -8.54 -8.66 -14.94
C PHE A 125 -8.65 -9.89 -14.04
N LYS A 126 -8.21 -11.03 -14.55
CA LYS A 126 -8.23 -12.29 -13.81
C LYS A 126 -7.17 -12.27 -12.70
N GLY A 127 -7.64 -12.46 -11.47
CA GLY A 127 -6.81 -12.59 -10.29
C GLY A 127 -6.05 -13.93 -10.25
N PRO A 128 -4.95 -14.00 -9.49
CA PRO A 128 -4.20 -15.23 -9.32
C PRO A 128 -5.07 -16.34 -8.73
N ARG A 129 -4.93 -17.57 -9.24
CA ARG A 129 -5.62 -18.75 -8.68
C ARG A 129 -5.15 -18.94 -7.24
N HIS A 130 -6.04 -18.78 -6.26
CA HIS A 130 -5.75 -19.15 -4.90
C HIS A 130 -5.80 -20.69 -4.78
N ARG A 131 -4.66 -21.36 -4.97
CA ARG A 131 -4.49 -22.72 -4.48
C ARG A 131 -3.99 -22.63 -3.04
N ALA A 132 -4.77 -23.17 -2.11
CA ALA A 132 -4.31 -23.35 -0.73
C ALA A 132 -2.95 -24.09 -0.76
N GLY A 133 -1.89 -23.44 -0.27
CA GLY A 133 -0.55 -24.04 -0.12
C GLY A 133 0.55 -23.58 -1.10
N ASP A 134 0.26 -22.86 -2.18
CA ASP A 134 1.30 -22.42 -3.14
C ASP A 134 1.65 -20.93 -2.95
N ARG A 135 2.66 -20.64 -2.11
CA ARG A 135 3.21 -19.28 -1.89
C ARG A 135 4.24 -18.86 -2.96
N ARG A 136 4.52 -19.68 -4.00
CA ARG A 136 5.73 -19.51 -4.84
C ARG A 136 5.50 -18.98 -6.25
N ARG A 137 4.25 -18.70 -6.67
CA ARG A 137 3.98 -18.15 -8.01
C ARG A 137 3.78 -16.64 -7.95
N ARG A 138 4.58 -15.90 -8.74
CA ARG A 138 4.32 -14.47 -9.03
C ARG A 138 2.91 -14.36 -9.61
N PRO A 139 2.00 -13.56 -9.02
CA PRO A 139 0.68 -13.38 -9.59
C PRO A 139 0.82 -12.63 -10.91
N TYR A 140 0.64 -13.34 -12.02
CA TYR A 140 0.51 -12.73 -13.33
C TYR A 140 -0.98 -12.45 -13.57
N LEU A 141 -1.37 -11.19 -13.67
CA LEU A 141 -2.71 -10.84 -14.14
C LEU A 141 -2.78 -11.14 -15.64
N SER A 142 -3.65 -12.07 -16.02
CA SER A 142 -3.98 -12.28 -17.43
C SER A 142 -5.20 -11.43 -17.80
N VAL A 143 -5.01 -10.52 -18.75
CA VAL A 143 -6.08 -9.74 -19.36
C VAL A 143 -6.79 -10.63 -20.39
N HIS A 144 -8.10 -10.84 -20.20
CA HIS A 144 -8.93 -11.52 -21.19
C HIS A 144 -9.88 -10.49 -21.82
N HIS A 145 -9.74 -10.22 -23.11
CA HIS A 145 -10.71 -9.44 -23.87
C HIS A 145 -12.00 -10.24 -24.02
N GLN A 146 -13.13 -9.69 -23.58
CA GLN A 146 -14.43 -10.17 -24.01
C GLN A 146 -14.63 -9.71 -25.45
N ARG A 147 -14.54 -10.63 -26.41
CA ARG A 147 -14.92 -10.32 -27.80
C ARG A 147 -16.40 -9.93 -27.80
N PRO A 148 -16.81 -8.85 -28.48
CA PRO A 148 -18.22 -8.53 -28.61
C PRO A 148 -18.93 -9.70 -29.28
N HIS A 149 -19.95 -10.24 -28.61
CA HIS A 149 -20.89 -11.17 -29.22
C HIS A 149 -21.57 -10.45 -30.39
N GLN A 150 -21.22 -10.83 -31.62
CA GLN A 150 -22.02 -10.50 -32.79
C GLN A 150 -23.36 -11.23 -32.62
N TYR A 151 -24.40 -10.49 -32.27
CA TYR A 151 -25.77 -10.94 -32.49
C TYR A 151 -26.01 -10.85 -33.99
N GLY A 152 -26.02 -12.02 -34.65
CA GLY A 152 -26.55 -12.22 -36.00
C GLY A 152 -28.01 -12.61 -35.96
#